data_AF-A0A2H0TB29-F1
#
_entry.id   AF-A0A2H0TB29-F1
#
_cell.length_a   1.000
_cell.length_b   1.000
_cell.length_c   1.000
_cell.angle_alpha   90.00
_cell.angle_beta   90.00
_cell.angle_gamma   90.00
#
_symmetry.space_group_name_H-M   'P 1'
#
loop_
_entity.id
_entity.type
_entity.pdbx_description
1 polymer ?
#
loop_
_entity_poly.entity_id
_entity_poly.type
_entity_poly.pdbx_seq_one_letter_code
_entity_poly.pdbx_strand_id
1 'polypeptide(L)'
;MGYYEEKKKELDDLLFTIKNEKVNFKDLYNKEITALEEKIAQTKALEEGVIQMAKERQVGFPWLANAYDELFRIEEFKLVNFLRNKKYPAVSASEVVKEQSQLRRKAEKEKKIAQYLVEYYENLAPFLIDFKEEIDIATEQEKELYKEYSEEELQDETTKYLTKEEYRKLPSVERNQMALDRYWKRPKSKWLIGRIYERYVGYLFEQEGYDVEYVGIFKGYEDLGRDLICQKGNDFIVIQCKNWSQFKTIYEKHIFQFFGTVFQYKDENPEKKVQAIFYTSTKLSDLARRFANELRIDLKENFKMQNEYPSIKCNISTVNGEKIYHLPFDQQYDNVKIEKHRGEFYCATVKEAEEKGFRRAFRWHNPDKIKK
;
A
#
# COMPACT_ATOMS: atom_id res chain seq x y z
N MET A 1 89.00 -59.64 -5.28
CA MET A 1 88.43 -58.61 -4.37
C MET A 1 88.08 -59.28 -3.08
N GLY A 2 88.48 -58.71 -1.95
CA GLY A 2 88.17 -59.28 -0.64
C GLY A 2 86.66 -59.20 -0.39
N TYR A 3 86.10 -60.20 0.29
CA TYR A 3 84.67 -60.26 0.68
C TYR A 3 84.11 -58.92 1.21
N TYR A 4 84.95 -58.11 1.87
CA TYR A 4 84.60 -56.79 2.37
C TYR A 4 84.40 -55.71 1.29
N GLU A 5 85.15 -55.74 0.18
CA GLU A 5 84.99 -54.78 -0.93
C GLU A 5 83.70 -55.03 -1.70
N GLU A 6 83.34 -56.30 -1.89
CA GLU A 6 82.09 -56.71 -2.54
C GLU A 6 80.88 -56.33 -1.68
N LYS A 7 80.95 -56.57 -0.36
CA LYS A 7 79.92 -56.12 0.59
C LYS A 7 79.78 -54.60 0.67
N LYS A 8 80.88 -53.85 0.53
CA LYS A 8 80.85 -52.39 0.51
C LYS A 8 80.12 -51.87 -0.74
N LYS A 9 80.39 -52.48 -1.90
CA LYS A 9 79.72 -52.12 -3.16
C LYS A 9 78.22 -52.44 -3.12
N GLU A 10 77.83 -53.61 -2.60
CA GLU A 10 76.43 -53.95 -2.37
C GLU A 10 75.73 -52.93 -1.44
N LEU A 11 76.41 -52.48 -0.39
CA LEU A 11 75.87 -51.48 0.54
C LEU A 11 75.70 -50.10 -0.12
N ASP A 12 76.67 -49.68 -0.94
CA ASP A 12 76.61 -48.41 -1.68
C ASP A 12 75.47 -48.43 -2.73
N ASP A 13 75.28 -49.54 -3.42
CA ASP A 13 74.17 -49.73 -4.38
C ASP A 13 72.80 -49.75 -3.67
N LEU A 14 72.72 -50.37 -2.48
CA LEU A 14 71.53 -50.34 -1.64
C LEU A 14 71.22 -48.91 -1.14
N LEU A 15 72.24 -48.18 -0.69
CA LEU A 15 72.11 -46.79 -0.26
C LEU A 15 71.68 -45.87 -1.40
N PHE A 16 72.15 -46.11 -2.62
CA PHE A 16 71.74 -45.38 -3.81
C PHE A 16 70.26 -45.65 -4.15
N THR A 17 69.84 -46.91 -4.11
CA THR A 17 68.45 -47.32 -4.33
C THR A 17 67.52 -46.67 -3.30
N ILE A 18 67.85 -46.76 -2.01
CA ILE A 18 67.07 -46.15 -0.92
C ILE A 18 66.96 -44.62 -1.08
N LYS A 19 68.03 -43.95 -1.52
CA LYS A 19 67.99 -42.50 -1.77
C LYS A 19 67.05 -42.15 -2.92
N ASN A 20 67.09 -42.90 -4.02
CA ASN A 20 66.21 -42.67 -5.16
C ASN A 20 64.74 -42.97 -4.84
N GLU A 21 64.46 -44.05 -4.12
CA GLU A 21 63.11 -44.35 -3.64
C GLU A 21 62.58 -43.26 -2.71
N LYS A 22 63.43 -42.72 -1.82
CA LYS A 22 63.05 -41.61 -0.93
C LYS A 22 62.73 -40.33 -1.69
N VAL A 23 63.46 -40.01 -2.76
CA VAL A 23 63.17 -38.85 -3.62
C VAL A 23 61.86 -39.06 -4.37
N ASN A 24 61.68 -40.23 -4.98
CA ASN A 24 60.46 -40.56 -5.73
C ASN A 24 59.23 -40.57 -4.82
N PHE A 25 59.33 -41.12 -3.61
CA PHE A 25 58.27 -41.08 -2.60
C PHE A 25 57.93 -39.64 -2.19
N LYS A 26 58.93 -38.77 -2.03
CA LYS A 26 58.72 -37.36 -1.71
C LYS A 26 58.00 -36.61 -2.83
N ASP A 27 58.34 -36.89 -4.09
CA ASP A 27 57.67 -36.30 -5.24
C ASP A 27 56.23 -36.79 -5.40
N LEU A 28 55.99 -38.08 -5.14
CA LEU A 28 54.63 -38.64 -5.13
C LEU A 28 53.77 -38.01 -4.03
N TYR A 29 54.32 -37.91 -2.82
CA TYR A 29 53.66 -37.30 -1.66
C TYR A 29 53.35 -35.81 -1.90
N ASN A 30 54.27 -35.07 -2.49
CA ASN A 30 54.04 -33.66 -2.84
C ASN A 30 52.93 -33.51 -3.89
N LYS A 31 52.89 -34.37 -4.92
CA LYS A 31 51.81 -34.36 -5.92
C LYS A 31 50.44 -34.66 -5.30
N GLU A 32 50.37 -35.62 -4.37
CA GLU A 32 49.13 -35.92 -3.65
C GLU A 32 48.69 -34.76 -2.75
N ILE A 33 49.62 -34.08 -2.07
CA ILE A 33 49.32 -32.88 -1.28
C ILE A 33 48.74 -31.79 -2.17
N THR A 34 49.36 -31.48 -3.30
CA THR A 34 48.87 -30.43 -4.20
C THR A 34 47.47 -30.75 -4.73
N ALA A 35 47.21 -32.01 -5.10
CA ALA A 35 45.89 -32.44 -5.55
C ALA A 35 44.83 -32.38 -4.42
N LEU A 36 45.22 -32.66 -3.17
CA LEU A 36 44.35 -32.51 -2.00
C LEU A 36 44.07 -31.04 -1.69
N GLU A 37 45.07 -30.16 -1.78
CA GLU A 37 44.93 -28.72 -1.59
C GLU A 37 43.97 -28.10 -2.63
N GLU A 38 44.07 -28.50 -3.90
CA GLU A 38 43.13 -28.11 -4.95
C GLU A 38 41.70 -28.57 -4.66
N LYS A 39 41.52 -29.83 -4.22
CA LYS A 39 40.20 -30.33 -3.82
C LYS A 39 39.62 -29.59 -2.62
N ILE A 40 40.44 -29.27 -1.62
CA ILE A 40 40.01 -28.49 -0.45
C ILE A 40 39.59 -27.09 -0.88
N ALA A 41 40.35 -26.44 -1.76
CA ALA A 41 40.00 -25.13 -2.29
C ALA A 41 38.67 -25.15 -3.06
N GLN A 42 38.46 -26.15 -3.91
CA GLN A 42 37.19 -26.33 -4.63
C GLN A 42 36.02 -26.57 -3.67
N THR A 43 36.23 -27.39 -2.63
CA THR A 43 35.19 -27.72 -1.65
C THR A 43 34.80 -26.50 -0.82
N LYS A 44 35.78 -25.69 -0.40
CA LYS A 44 35.54 -24.42 0.32
C LYS A 44 34.77 -23.41 -0.53
N ALA A 45 35.12 -23.27 -1.80
CA ALA A 45 34.39 -22.40 -2.72
C ALA A 45 32.93 -22.85 -2.91
N LEU A 46 32.69 -24.17 -2.94
CA LEU A 46 31.35 -24.74 -3.00
C LEU A 46 30.55 -24.45 -1.72
N GLU A 47 31.17 -24.62 -0.56
CA GLU A 47 30.57 -24.37 0.75
C GLU A 47 30.20 -22.89 0.94
N GLU A 48 31.09 -21.98 0.56
CA GLU A 48 30.82 -20.53 0.54
C GLU A 48 29.64 -20.18 -0.39
N GLY A 49 29.56 -20.81 -1.56
CA GLY A 49 28.44 -20.67 -2.48
C GLY A 49 27.10 -21.12 -1.87
N VAL A 50 27.09 -22.26 -1.19
CA VAL A 50 25.89 -22.79 -0.50
C VAL A 50 25.45 -21.88 0.65
N ILE A 51 26.40 -21.38 1.45
CA ILE A 51 26.10 -20.44 2.54
C ILE A 51 25.53 -19.13 2.00
N GLN A 52 26.06 -18.62 0.89
CA GLN A 52 25.57 -17.40 0.25
C GLN A 52 24.17 -17.60 -0.35
N MET A 53 23.89 -18.74 -0.98
CA MET A 53 22.54 -19.10 -1.42
C MET A 53 21.53 -19.11 -0.27
N ALA A 54 21.93 -19.61 0.91
CA ALA A 54 21.08 -19.61 2.08
C ALA A 54 20.79 -18.19 2.62
N LYS A 55 21.77 -17.28 2.55
CA LYS A 55 21.62 -15.87 2.98
C LYS A 55 20.78 -15.04 2.02
N GLU A 56 20.85 -15.32 0.72
CA GLU A 56 20.17 -14.53 -0.32
C GLU A 56 18.71 -14.94 -0.57
N ARG A 57 18.18 -15.93 0.16
CA ARG A 57 16.77 -16.36 0.10
C ARG A 57 15.76 -15.22 0.25
N GLN A 58 16.13 -14.10 0.89
CA GLN A 58 15.25 -12.95 1.07
C GLN A 58 15.29 -11.92 -0.07
N VAL A 59 16.28 -11.97 -0.99
CA VAL A 59 16.56 -10.86 -1.94
C VAL A 59 16.45 -11.28 -3.41
N GLY A 60 16.00 -12.51 -3.71
CA GLY A 60 15.71 -12.93 -5.08
C GLY A 60 16.93 -13.44 -5.88
N PHE A 61 17.81 -14.20 -5.22
CA PHE A 61 18.96 -14.90 -5.81
C PHE A 61 19.93 -14.09 -6.71
N PRO A 62 20.39 -12.88 -6.32
CA PRO A 62 21.33 -12.08 -7.14
C PRO A 62 22.65 -12.80 -7.49
N TRP A 63 23.21 -13.60 -6.58
CA TRP A 63 24.47 -14.32 -6.83
C TRP A 63 24.30 -15.40 -7.89
N LEU A 64 23.20 -16.16 -7.86
CA LEU A 64 22.90 -17.16 -8.87
C LEU A 64 22.74 -16.51 -10.25
N ALA A 65 22.08 -15.35 -10.30
CA ALA A 65 21.95 -14.57 -11.52
C ALA A 65 23.31 -14.08 -12.06
N ASN A 66 24.27 -13.79 -11.18
CA ASN A 66 25.63 -13.40 -11.58
C ASN A 66 26.49 -14.62 -11.98
N ALA A 67 26.33 -15.76 -11.33
CA ALA A 67 27.00 -17.01 -11.70
C ALA A 67 26.57 -17.49 -13.10
N TYR A 68 25.28 -17.38 -13.43
CA TYR A 68 24.78 -17.61 -14.79
C TYR A 68 25.37 -16.61 -15.80
N ASP A 69 25.41 -15.32 -15.46
CA ASP A 69 26.00 -14.28 -16.32
C ASP A 69 27.47 -14.59 -16.66
N GLU A 70 28.22 -15.08 -15.68
CA GLU A 70 29.63 -15.43 -15.82
C GLU A 70 29.85 -16.71 -16.63
N LEU A 71 29.02 -17.74 -16.44
CA LEU A 71 29.04 -18.96 -17.26
C LEU A 71 28.78 -18.66 -18.74
N PHE A 72 27.72 -17.90 -19.04
CA PHE A 72 27.37 -17.52 -20.41
C PHE A 72 28.45 -16.65 -21.06
N ARG A 73 29.09 -15.76 -20.27
CA ARG A 73 30.19 -14.93 -20.75
C ARG A 73 31.39 -15.76 -21.23
N ILE A 74 31.71 -16.87 -20.58
CA ILE A 74 32.85 -17.73 -20.91
C ILE A 74 32.61 -18.47 -22.23
N GLU A 75 31.42 -19.03 -22.44
CA GLU A 75 31.08 -19.74 -23.68
C GLU A 75 31.07 -18.80 -24.89
N GLU A 76 30.56 -17.58 -24.72
CA GLU A 76 30.45 -16.58 -25.78
C GLU A 76 31.81 -15.99 -26.16
N PHE A 77 32.71 -15.80 -25.18
CA PHE A 77 34.07 -15.34 -25.43
C PHE A 77 34.84 -16.31 -26.35
N LYS A 78 34.58 -17.61 -26.24
CA LYS A 78 35.19 -18.62 -27.13
C LYS A 78 34.73 -18.44 -28.58
N LEU A 79 33.42 -18.25 -28.81
CA LEU A 79 32.85 -18.11 -30.16
C LEU A 79 33.27 -16.79 -30.81
N VAL A 80 33.20 -15.67 -30.08
CA VAL A 80 33.60 -14.35 -30.58
C VAL A 80 35.09 -14.32 -30.93
N ASN A 81 35.95 -14.88 -30.06
CA ASN A 81 37.39 -14.96 -30.33
C ASN A 81 37.72 -15.88 -31.50
N PHE A 82 37.02 -17.01 -31.63
CA PHE A 82 37.18 -17.89 -32.78
C PHE A 82 36.85 -17.15 -34.09
N LEU A 83 35.72 -16.44 -34.16
CA LEU A 83 35.32 -15.68 -35.35
C LEU A 83 36.30 -14.56 -35.70
N ARG A 84 36.90 -13.92 -34.69
CA ARG A 84 37.87 -12.85 -34.85
C ARG A 84 39.26 -13.34 -35.31
N ASN A 85 39.67 -14.52 -34.87
CA ASN A 85 41.04 -15.01 -35.05
C ASN A 85 41.18 -16.21 -36.02
N LYS A 86 40.07 -16.68 -36.62
CA LYS A 86 40.13 -17.74 -37.64
C LYS A 86 40.96 -17.32 -38.86
N LYS A 87 41.44 -18.29 -39.64
CA LYS A 87 42.31 -18.12 -40.82
C LYS A 87 41.88 -17.00 -41.78
N TYR A 88 40.56 -16.82 -41.96
CA TYR A 88 39.98 -15.67 -42.66
C TYR A 88 39.03 -14.92 -41.70
N PRO A 89 39.50 -13.87 -41.00
CA PRO A 89 38.75 -13.22 -39.94
C PRO A 89 37.35 -12.74 -40.36
N ALA A 90 36.34 -12.98 -39.53
CA ALA A 90 34.97 -12.51 -39.75
C ALA A 90 34.60 -11.45 -38.69
N VAL A 91 35.24 -10.29 -38.78
CA VAL A 91 35.17 -9.23 -37.76
C VAL A 91 33.74 -8.69 -37.60
N SER A 92 33.07 -8.33 -38.70
CA SER A 92 31.68 -7.85 -38.66
C SER A 92 30.72 -8.88 -38.05
N ALA A 93 30.85 -10.16 -38.43
CA ALA A 93 30.05 -11.23 -37.82
C ALA A 93 30.35 -11.41 -36.32
N SER A 94 31.61 -11.23 -35.90
CA SER A 94 31.99 -11.31 -34.49
C SER A 94 31.38 -10.18 -33.64
N GLU A 95 31.21 -8.98 -34.21
CA GLU A 95 30.57 -7.85 -33.54
C GLU A 95 29.06 -8.06 -33.41
N VAL A 96 28.38 -8.51 -34.48
CA VAL A 96 26.95 -8.85 -34.44
C VAL A 96 26.68 -9.98 -33.43
N VAL A 97 27.49 -11.03 -33.44
CA VAL A 97 27.37 -12.13 -32.47
C VAL A 97 27.57 -11.63 -31.05
N LYS A 98 28.53 -10.72 -30.81
CA LYS A 98 28.76 -10.13 -29.49
C LYS A 98 27.54 -9.36 -28.99
N GLU A 99 26.95 -8.52 -29.83
CA GLU A 99 25.76 -7.72 -29.46
C GLU A 99 24.54 -8.61 -29.19
N GLN A 100 24.23 -9.54 -30.10
CA GLN A 100 23.09 -10.45 -29.93
C GLN A 100 23.26 -11.36 -28.70
N SER A 101 24.50 -11.79 -28.42
CA SER A 101 24.82 -12.57 -27.23
C SER A 101 24.59 -11.79 -25.93
N GLN A 102 24.94 -10.49 -25.90
CA GLN A 102 24.65 -9.63 -24.74
C GLN A 102 23.15 -9.49 -24.48
N LEU A 103 22.35 -9.29 -25.53
CA LEU A 103 20.89 -9.19 -25.42
C LEU A 103 20.29 -10.52 -24.93
N ARG A 104 20.71 -11.65 -25.52
CA ARG A 104 20.28 -12.98 -25.10
C ARG A 104 20.62 -13.25 -23.64
N ARG A 105 21.84 -12.93 -23.21
CA ARG A 105 22.29 -13.14 -21.82
C ARG A 105 21.44 -12.37 -20.82
N LYS A 106 21.12 -11.11 -21.12
CA LYS A 106 20.24 -10.30 -20.28
C LYS A 106 18.86 -10.96 -20.15
N ALA A 107 18.28 -11.39 -21.28
CA ALA A 107 16.98 -12.05 -21.30
C ALA A 107 16.99 -13.41 -20.56
N GLU A 108 18.03 -14.23 -20.74
CA GLU A 108 18.16 -15.52 -20.06
C GLU A 108 18.37 -15.35 -18.55
N LYS A 109 19.15 -14.35 -18.14
CA LYS A 109 19.30 -13.96 -16.73
C LYS A 109 17.96 -13.57 -16.11
N GLU A 110 17.22 -12.66 -16.75
CA GLU A 110 15.90 -12.20 -16.30
C GLU A 110 14.89 -13.36 -16.24
N LYS A 111 14.86 -14.22 -17.26
CA LYS A 111 14.01 -15.42 -17.28
C LYS A 111 14.33 -16.34 -16.10
N LYS A 112 15.61 -16.59 -15.82
CA LYS A 112 16.02 -17.51 -14.75
C LYS A 112 15.68 -16.96 -13.37
N ILE A 113 15.89 -15.65 -13.15
CA ILE A 113 15.44 -14.96 -11.93
C ILE A 113 13.92 -15.11 -11.76
N ALA A 114 13.14 -14.85 -12.81
CA ALA A 114 11.69 -14.96 -12.75
C ALA A 114 11.22 -16.39 -12.43
N GLN A 115 11.82 -17.41 -13.05
CA GLN A 115 11.53 -18.81 -12.76
C GLN A 115 11.75 -19.14 -11.28
N TYR A 116 12.89 -18.73 -10.71
CA TYR A 116 13.17 -18.99 -9.30
C TYR A 116 12.28 -18.20 -8.35
N LEU A 117 11.88 -16.97 -8.70
CA LEU A 117 10.90 -16.23 -7.91
C LEU A 117 9.54 -16.92 -7.90
N VAL A 118 9.09 -17.45 -9.04
CA VAL A 118 7.86 -18.25 -9.13
C VAL A 118 7.96 -19.50 -8.27
N GLU A 119 9.03 -20.30 -8.41
CA GLU A 119 9.24 -21.50 -7.59
C GLU A 119 9.30 -21.17 -6.08
N TYR A 120 9.92 -20.04 -5.72
CA TYR A 120 9.97 -19.57 -4.34
C TYR A 120 8.58 -19.18 -3.81
N TYR A 121 7.79 -18.46 -4.61
CA TYR A 121 6.42 -18.12 -4.23
C TYR A 121 5.53 -19.35 -4.13
N GLU A 122 5.64 -20.30 -5.05
CA GLU A 122 4.94 -21.60 -4.99
C GLU A 122 5.33 -22.38 -3.73
N ASN A 123 6.59 -22.32 -3.29
CA ASN A 123 7.03 -22.95 -2.04
C ASN A 123 6.45 -22.26 -0.79
N LEU A 124 6.45 -20.93 -0.75
CA LEU A 124 5.91 -20.16 0.38
C LEU A 124 4.39 -20.25 0.47
N ALA A 125 3.71 -20.35 -0.67
CA ALA A 125 2.26 -20.38 -0.81
C ALA A 125 1.85 -21.56 -1.71
N PRO A 126 1.85 -22.80 -1.19
CA PRO A 126 1.54 -24.00 -1.98
C PRO A 126 0.17 -23.95 -2.68
N PHE A 127 -0.79 -23.19 -2.13
CA PHE A 127 -2.10 -22.97 -2.76
C PHE A 127 -2.00 -22.32 -4.15
N LEU A 128 -0.89 -21.64 -4.48
CA LEU A 128 -0.65 -21.08 -5.81
C LEU A 128 -0.52 -22.18 -6.89
N ILE A 129 -0.13 -23.40 -6.52
CA ILE A 129 -0.05 -24.54 -7.43
C ILE A 129 -1.46 -24.93 -7.88
N ASP A 130 -2.42 -24.97 -6.95
CA ASP A 130 -3.82 -25.25 -7.25
C ASP A 130 -4.39 -24.18 -8.21
N PHE A 131 -4.09 -22.90 -7.97
CA PHE A 131 -4.45 -21.82 -8.89
C PHE A 131 -3.77 -21.94 -10.26
N LYS A 132 -2.54 -22.44 -10.33
CA LYS A 132 -1.81 -22.62 -11.60
C LYS A 132 -2.42 -23.72 -12.46
N GLU A 133 -2.95 -24.77 -11.83
CA GLU A 133 -3.66 -25.86 -12.50
C GLU A 133 -5.08 -25.45 -12.92
N GLU A 134 -5.72 -24.50 -12.21
CA GLU A 134 -7.01 -23.91 -12.57
C GLU A 134 -6.95 -22.85 -13.68
N ILE A 135 -5.76 -22.32 -14.02
CA ILE A 135 -5.57 -21.40 -15.16
C ILE A 135 -5.55 -22.20 -16.47
N ASP A 136 -6.68 -22.81 -16.79
CA ASP A 136 -7.05 -23.04 -18.18
C ASP A 136 -7.26 -21.65 -18.78
N ILE A 137 -6.46 -21.27 -19.79
CA ILE A 137 -6.41 -19.97 -20.49
C ILE A 137 -7.46 -18.98 -19.97
N ALA A 138 -7.07 -18.10 -19.03
CA ALA A 138 -7.98 -17.12 -18.42
C ALA A 138 -8.95 -16.59 -19.47
N THR A 139 -10.24 -16.85 -19.26
CA THR A 139 -11.28 -16.49 -20.21
C THR A 139 -11.18 -14.99 -20.48
N GLU A 140 -11.58 -14.52 -21.68
CA GLU A 140 -11.54 -13.08 -21.96
C GLU A 140 -12.30 -12.27 -20.91
N GLN A 141 -13.33 -12.85 -20.28
CA GLN A 141 -14.07 -12.27 -19.16
C GLN A 141 -13.21 -12.10 -17.89
N GLU A 142 -12.36 -13.08 -17.56
CA GLU A 142 -11.42 -12.98 -16.42
C GLU A 142 -10.33 -11.95 -16.68
N LYS A 143 -9.82 -11.85 -17.91
CA LYS A 143 -8.87 -10.79 -18.27
C LYS A 143 -9.47 -9.41 -18.10
N GLU A 144 -10.72 -9.21 -18.52
CA GLU A 144 -11.44 -7.94 -18.32
C GLU A 144 -11.56 -7.57 -16.83
N LEU A 145 -11.77 -8.54 -15.94
CA LEU A 145 -11.93 -8.28 -14.50
C LEU A 145 -10.68 -7.67 -13.85
N TYR A 146 -9.49 -8.02 -14.32
CA TYR A 146 -8.22 -7.52 -13.78
C TYR A 146 -7.67 -6.28 -14.47
N LYS A 147 -8.27 -5.84 -15.59
CA LYS A 147 -7.89 -4.59 -16.26
C LYS A 147 -8.00 -3.41 -15.30
N GLU A 148 -7.15 -2.41 -15.51
CA GLU A 148 -7.26 -1.13 -14.81
C GLU A 148 -8.67 -0.56 -14.89
N TYR A 149 -9.04 0.24 -13.89
CA TYR A 149 -10.32 0.94 -13.90
C TYR A 149 -10.38 1.89 -15.11
N SER A 150 -11.52 1.91 -15.80
CA SER A 150 -11.76 2.91 -16.83
C SER A 150 -11.90 4.31 -16.20
N GLU A 151 -11.77 5.37 -17.01
CA GLU A 151 -11.99 6.73 -16.53
C GLU A 151 -13.40 6.94 -15.95
N GLU A 152 -14.41 6.26 -16.48
CA GLU A 152 -15.78 6.27 -15.97
C GLU A 152 -15.89 5.56 -14.61
N GLU A 153 -15.24 4.39 -14.46
CA GLU A 153 -15.24 3.66 -13.19
C GLU A 153 -14.54 4.46 -12.08
N LEU A 154 -13.46 5.17 -12.41
CA LEU A 154 -12.72 6.01 -11.46
C LEU A 154 -13.54 7.21 -10.94
N GLN A 155 -14.65 7.57 -11.58
CA GLN A 155 -15.59 8.56 -11.04
C GLN A 155 -16.37 8.01 -9.85
N ASP A 156 -16.50 6.68 -9.70
CA ASP A 156 -17.07 6.07 -8.53
C ASP A 156 -16.04 6.02 -7.39
N GLU A 157 -16.27 6.81 -6.36
CA GLU A 157 -15.44 6.87 -5.15
C GLU A 157 -15.31 5.52 -4.42
N THR A 158 -16.19 4.54 -4.67
CA THR A 158 -16.05 3.18 -4.11
C THR A 158 -14.85 2.42 -4.66
N THR A 159 -14.36 2.75 -5.86
CA THR A 159 -13.15 2.14 -6.45
C THR A 159 -11.92 2.32 -5.56
N LYS A 160 -11.88 3.39 -4.75
CA LYS A 160 -10.82 3.63 -3.77
C LYS A 160 -10.81 2.58 -2.66
N TYR A 161 -11.93 1.92 -2.40
CA TYR A 161 -12.13 0.98 -1.30
C TYR A 161 -12.23 -0.48 -1.74
N LEU A 162 -12.40 -0.75 -3.03
CA LEU A 162 -12.67 -2.08 -3.58
C LEU A 162 -11.57 -2.53 -4.54
N THR A 163 -11.38 -3.84 -4.64
CA THR A 163 -10.61 -4.41 -5.74
C THR A 163 -11.42 -4.34 -7.04
N LYS A 164 -10.74 -4.41 -8.19
CA LYS A 164 -11.38 -4.37 -9.51
C LYS A 164 -12.41 -5.48 -9.67
N GLU A 165 -12.07 -6.67 -9.19
CA GLU A 165 -12.94 -7.83 -9.21
C GLU A 165 -14.19 -7.62 -8.34
N GLU A 166 -14.02 -7.14 -7.10
CA GLU A 166 -15.14 -6.82 -6.21
C GLU A 166 -16.05 -5.75 -6.79
N TYR A 167 -15.47 -4.70 -7.37
CA TYR A 167 -16.23 -3.59 -7.95
C TYR A 167 -17.10 -4.03 -9.15
N ARG A 168 -16.57 -4.95 -9.97
CA ARG A 168 -17.23 -5.43 -11.20
C ARG A 168 -18.19 -6.59 -10.95
N LYS A 169 -17.91 -7.49 -10.00
CA LYS A 169 -18.75 -8.67 -9.72
C LYS A 169 -19.85 -8.45 -8.68
N LEU A 170 -19.61 -7.62 -7.65
CA LEU A 170 -20.56 -7.51 -6.55
C LEU A 170 -21.83 -6.75 -6.94
N PRO A 171 -23.01 -7.17 -6.45
CA PRO A 171 -24.23 -6.38 -6.55
C PRO A 171 -24.08 -4.98 -5.93
N SER A 172 -24.81 -3.98 -6.45
CA SER A 172 -24.71 -2.58 -6.00
C SER A 172 -24.78 -2.42 -4.47
N VAL A 173 -25.77 -3.04 -3.81
CA VAL A 173 -25.97 -2.98 -2.36
C VAL A 173 -24.72 -3.46 -1.62
N GLU A 174 -24.25 -4.67 -1.94
CA GLU A 174 -23.12 -5.31 -1.27
C GLU A 174 -21.82 -4.56 -1.53
N ARG A 175 -21.62 -4.14 -2.78
CA ARG A 175 -20.46 -3.36 -3.21
C ARG A 175 -20.36 -2.03 -2.43
N ASN A 176 -21.44 -1.28 -2.39
CA ASN A 176 -21.51 0.02 -1.71
C ASN A 176 -21.37 -0.14 -0.19
N GLN A 177 -22.00 -1.15 0.39
CA GLN A 177 -21.86 -1.44 1.82
C GLN A 177 -20.43 -1.86 2.17
N MET A 178 -19.81 -2.73 1.37
CA MET A 178 -18.42 -3.16 1.58
C MET A 178 -17.44 -1.99 1.50
N ALA A 179 -17.66 -1.05 0.56
CA ALA A 179 -16.89 0.17 0.49
C ALA A 179 -17.07 1.06 1.73
N LEU A 180 -18.29 1.19 2.25
CA LEU A 180 -18.60 1.91 3.49
C LEU A 180 -17.91 1.29 4.71
N ASP A 181 -17.97 -0.04 4.85
CA ASP A 181 -17.34 -0.75 5.95
C ASP A 181 -15.81 -0.56 5.93
N ARG A 182 -15.20 -0.62 4.72
CA ARG A 182 -13.77 -0.38 4.53
C ARG A 182 -13.40 1.08 4.77
N TYR A 183 -14.24 2.03 4.39
CA TYR A 183 -14.05 3.45 4.72
C TYR A 183 -13.91 3.65 6.22
N TRP A 184 -14.76 3.00 7.02
CA TRP A 184 -14.69 3.10 8.48
C TRP A 184 -13.48 2.38 9.09
N LYS A 185 -13.12 1.19 8.59
CA LYS A 185 -11.98 0.41 9.10
C LYS A 185 -10.61 0.97 8.72
N ARG A 186 -10.48 1.62 7.56
CA ARG A 186 -9.18 2.13 7.10
C ARG A 186 -8.65 3.25 8.01
N PRO A 187 -7.32 3.30 8.25
CA PRO A 187 -6.68 4.44 8.88
C PRO A 187 -6.99 5.73 8.14
N LYS A 188 -7.26 6.81 8.88
CA LYS A 188 -7.67 8.09 8.32
C LYS A 188 -6.60 9.15 8.56
N SER A 189 -6.45 10.07 7.62
CA SER A 189 -5.61 11.24 7.82
C SER A 189 -6.17 12.13 8.93
N LYS A 190 -5.32 12.93 9.58
CA LYS A 190 -5.74 13.88 10.63
C LYS A 190 -6.81 14.85 10.11
N TRP A 191 -6.69 15.28 8.85
CA TRP A 191 -7.66 16.15 8.20
C TRP A 191 -9.02 15.46 8.05
N LEU A 192 -9.05 14.22 7.54
CA LEU A 192 -10.30 13.46 7.40
C LEU A 192 -10.95 13.19 8.76
N ILE A 193 -10.17 12.90 9.79
CA ILE A 193 -10.67 12.70 11.17
C ILE A 193 -11.34 13.98 11.72
N GLY A 194 -10.78 15.15 11.42
CA GLY A 194 -11.40 16.45 11.74
C GLY A 194 -12.73 16.63 11.02
N ARG A 195 -12.75 16.48 9.70
CA ARG A 195 -13.97 16.59 8.87
C ARG A 195 -15.08 15.64 9.30
N ILE A 196 -14.77 14.38 9.63
CA ILE A 196 -15.79 13.43 10.11
C ILE A 196 -16.33 13.87 11.48
N TYR A 197 -15.49 14.40 12.36
CA TYR A 197 -15.93 14.89 13.65
C TYR A 197 -16.86 16.10 13.53
N GLU A 198 -16.54 17.05 12.64
CA GLU A 198 -17.43 18.18 12.31
C GLU A 198 -18.77 17.69 11.75
N ARG A 199 -18.74 16.72 10.82
CA ARG A 199 -19.95 16.07 10.29
C ARG A 199 -20.77 15.38 11.38
N TYR A 200 -20.13 14.72 12.33
CA TYR A 200 -20.83 14.05 13.43
C TYR A 200 -21.52 15.06 14.35
N VAL A 201 -20.82 16.13 14.75
CA VAL A 201 -21.43 17.19 15.56
C VAL A 201 -22.58 17.83 14.80
N GLY A 202 -22.41 18.16 13.52
CA GLY A 202 -23.47 18.71 12.68
C GLY A 202 -24.68 17.77 12.57
N TYR A 203 -24.44 16.47 12.36
CA TYR A 203 -25.48 15.44 12.36
C TYR A 203 -26.31 15.46 13.65
N LEU A 204 -25.69 15.61 14.84
CA LEU A 204 -26.43 15.67 16.11
C LEU A 204 -27.37 16.88 16.15
N PHE A 205 -26.91 18.06 15.72
CA PHE A 205 -27.75 19.26 15.68
C PHE A 205 -28.87 19.15 14.62
N GLU A 206 -28.59 18.57 13.46
CA GLU A 206 -29.64 18.25 12.48
C GLU A 206 -30.66 17.25 13.05
N GLN A 207 -30.22 16.30 13.88
CA GLN A 207 -31.15 15.39 14.56
C GLN A 207 -32.07 16.14 15.54
N GLU A 208 -31.58 17.18 16.19
CA GLU A 208 -32.34 18.09 17.06
C GLU A 208 -33.19 19.13 16.29
N GLY A 209 -33.11 19.13 14.96
CA GLY A 209 -33.92 19.98 14.07
C GLY A 209 -33.35 21.37 13.83
N TYR A 210 -32.04 21.54 13.97
CA TYR A 210 -31.34 22.74 13.49
C TYR A 210 -31.05 22.63 11.99
N ASP A 211 -31.10 23.75 11.27
CA ASP A 211 -30.45 23.87 9.96
C ASP A 211 -28.95 24.15 10.20
N VAL A 212 -28.08 23.30 9.63
CA VAL A 212 -26.65 23.34 9.89
C VAL A 212 -25.88 23.73 8.63
N GLU A 213 -25.06 24.77 8.74
CA GLU A 213 -24.05 25.16 7.75
C GLU A 213 -22.68 24.63 8.18
N TYR A 214 -22.04 23.82 7.31
CA TYR A 214 -20.73 23.21 7.55
C TYR A 214 -19.59 24.11 7.06
N VAL A 215 -19.39 25.25 7.70
CA VAL A 215 -18.48 26.29 7.21
C VAL A 215 -17.03 25.79 7.12
N GLY A 216 -16.57 24.99 8.09
CA GLY A 216 -15.20 24.45 8.11
C GLY A 216 -14.86 23.55 6.92
N ILE A 217 -15.86 22.83 6.40
CA ILE A 217 -15.70 21.95 5.23
C ILE A 217 -15.56 22.76 3.94
N PHE A 218 -16.27 23.88 3.82
CA PHE A 218 -16.34 24.67 2.58
C PHE A 218 -15.34 25.82 2.52
N LYS A 219 -15.06 26.48 3.65
CA LYS A 219 -14.22 27.69 3.72
C LYS A 219 -12.79 27.42 4.20
N GLY A 220 -12.49 26.21 4.71
CA GLY A 220 -11.13 25.80 5.05
C GLY A 220 -10.40 26.79 5.96
N TYR A 221 -9.31 27.39 5.48
CA TYR A 221 -8.54 28.39 6.25
C TYR A 221 -9.23 29.75 6.40
N GLU A 222 -10.19 30.08 5.52
CA GLU A 222 -10.95 31.34 5.54
C GLU A 222 -12.13 31.31 6.52
N ASP A 223 -12.41 30.14 7.11
CA ASP A 223 -13.50 29.97 8.07
C ASP A 223 -13.28 30.77 9.39
N LEU A 224 -12.05 31.27 9.60
CA LEU A 224 -11.59 31.90 10.84
C LEU A 224 -11.69 30.96 12.08
N GLY A 225 -12.19 29.74 11.91
CA GLY A 225 -12.37 28.72 12.95
C GLY A 225 -13.82 28.52 13.40
N ARG A 226 -14.82 28.78 12.55
CA ARG A 226 -16.25 28.61 12.85
C ARG A 226 -16.78 27.35 12.16
N ASP A 227 -16.37 26.18 12.63
CA ASP A 227 -16.58 24.93 11.88
C ASP A 227 -18.07 24.66 11.51
N LEU A 228 -19.03 24.99 12.40
CA LEU A 228 -20.47 24.90 12.12
C LEU A 228 -21.25 26.15 12.55
N ILE A 229 -22.31 26.47 11.81
CA ILE A 229 -23.34 27.42 12.22
C ILE A 229 -24.69 26.69 12.21
N CYS A 230 -25.32 26.56 13.37
CA CYS A 230 -26.61 25.88 13.53
C CYS A 230 -27.70 26.90 13.81
N GLN A 231 -28.77 26.91 13.02
CA GLN A 231 -29.90 27.83 13.14
C GLN A 231 -31.19 27.08 13.50
N LYS A 232 -31.94 27.64 14.45
CA LYS A 232 -33.31 27.21 14.74
C LYS A 232 -34.17 28.43 15.12
N GLY A 233 -34.98 28.89 14.16
CA GLY A 233 -35.71 30.15 14.31
C GLY A 233 -34.74 31.33 14.42
N ASN A 234 -34.82 32.08 15.53
CA ASN A 234 -33.93 33.22 15.82
C ASN A 234 -32.71 32.86 16.70
N ASP A 235 -32.59 31.60 17.12
CA ASP A 235 -31.45 31.10 17.87
C ASP A 235 -30.38 30.58 16.90
N PHE A 236 -29.17 31.12 17.02
CA PHE A 236 -28.00 30.74 16.24
C PHE A 236 -26.92 30.21 17.17
N ILE A 237 -26.31 29.09 16.81
CA ILE A 237 -25.23 28.47 17.57
C ILE A 237 -24.03 28.37 16.65
N VAL A 238 -22.98 29.11 16.98
CA VAL A 238 -21.69 29.00 16.31
C VAL A 238 -20.87 27.96 17.06
N ILE A 239 -20.30 26.99 16.34
CA ILE A 239 -19.60 25.85 16.93
C ILE A 239 -18.18 25.77 16.37
N GLN A 240 -17.22 25.57 17.27
CA GLN A 240 -15.88 25.12 16.92
C GLN A 240 -15.64 23.70 17.43
N CYS A 241 -15.06 22.87 16.58
CA CYS A 241 -14.73 21.48 16.76
C CYS A 241 -13.20 21.27 16.78
N LYS A 242 -12.70 20.57 17.80
CA LYS A 242 -11.30 20.12 17.87
C LYS A 242 -11.20 18.66 18.25
N ASN A 243 -11.03 17.80 17.25
CA ASN A 243 -10.79 16.36 17.45
C ASN A 243 -9.29 16.07 17.60
N TRP A 244 -8.77 16.18 18.82
CA TRP A 244 -7.35 15.98 19.14
C TRP A 244 -7.13 14.69 19.94
N SER A 245 -5.87 14.25 20.02
CA SER A 245 -5.49 13.13 20.88
C SER A 245 -5.81 13.43 22.34
N GLN A 246 -6.28 12.41 23.07
CA GLN A 246 -6.67 12.50 24.49
C GLN A 246 -5.56 13.01 25.43
N PHE A 247 -4.29 12.89 25.01
CA PHE A 247 -3.13 13.34 25.79
C PHE A 247 -2.77 14.81 25.52
N LYS A 248 -3.41 15.45 24.53
CA LYS A 248 -3.23 16.87 24.25
C LYS A 248 -4.20 17.70 25.07
N THR A 249 -3.78 18.90 25.42
CA THR A 249 -4.60 19.89 26.11
C THR A 249 -4.91 21.04 25.17
N ILE A 250 -6.15 21.50 25.16
CA ILE A 250 -6.56 22.74 24.49
C ILE A 250 -6.23 23.92 25.42
N TYR A 251 -5.43 24.86 24.91
CA TYR A 251 -5.02 26.06 25.64
C TYR A 251 -5.83 27.27 25.19
N GLU A 252 -5.78 28.33 26.00
CA GLU A 252 -6.54 29.57 25.94
C GLU A 252 -6.53 30.25 24.57
N LYS A 253 -5.43 30.14 23.81
CA LYS A 253 -5.34 30.69 22.45
C LYS A 253 -6.49 30.26 21.53
N HIS A 254 -6.99 29.03 21.69
CA HIS A 254 -8.09 28.51 20.88
C HIS A 254 -9.43 29.14 21.29
N ILE A 255 -9.63 29.37 22.59
CA ILE A 255 -10.81 30.02 23.12
C ILE A 255 -10.84 31.50 22.72
N PHE A 256 -9.70 32.19 22.77
CA PHE A 256 -9.61 33.58 22.33
C PHE A 256 -9.84 33.72 20.82
N GLN A 257 -9.24 32.84 20.01
CA GLN A 257 -9.48 32.81 18.58
C GLN A 257 -10.97 32.61 18.27
N PHE A 258 -11.59 31.60 18.90
CA PHE A 258 -12.99 31.29 18.68
C PHE A 258 -13.92 32.42 19.16
N PHE A 259 -13.63 33.01 20.32
CA PHE A 259 -14.35 34.17 20.82
C PHE A 259 -14.32 35.32 19.81
N GLY A 260 -13.14 35.63 19.25
CA GLY A 260 -13.01 36.72 18.28
C GLY A 260 -13.91 36.53 17.06
N THR A 261 -14.03 35.30 16.55
CA THR A 261 -14.85 35.01 15.36
C THR A 261 -16.34 34.92 15.67
N VAL A 262 -16.71 34.44 16.85
CA VAL A 262 -18.08 34.51 17.37
C VAL A 262 -18.49 35.96 17.56
N PHE A 263 -17.61 36.80 18.11
CA PHE A 263 -17.86 38.23 18.30
C PHE A 263 -18.09 38.92 16.97
N GLN A 264 -17.23 38.69 15.97
CA GLN A 264 -17.42 39.20 14.62
C GLN A 264 -18.78 38.74 14.05
N TYR A 265 -19.13 37.46 14.17
CA TYR A 265 -20.40 36.95 13.66
C TYR A 265 -21.61 37.61 14.34
N LYS A 266 -21.52 37.87 15.65
CA LYS A 266 -22.54 38.62 16.41
C LYS A 266 -22.67 40.06 15.94
N ASP A 267 -21.54 40.74 15.71
CA ASP A 267 -21.51 42.13 15.24
C ASP A 267 -22.12 42.28 13.85
N GLU A 268 -21.85 41.33 12.95
CA GLU A 268 -22.47 41.25 11.61
C GLU A 268 -23.97 40.88 11.65
N ASN A 269 -24.49 40.39 12.78
CA ASN A 269 -25.86 39.92 12.92
C ASN A 269 -26.50 40.34 14.27
N PRO A 270 -26.65 41.65 14.54
CA PRO A 270 -27.04 42.18 15.84
C PRO A 270 -28.46 41.78 16.30
N GLU A 271 -29.34 41.44 15.36
CA GLU A 271 -30.72 41.02 15.61
C GLU A 271 -30.85 39.54 16.03
N LYS A 272 -29.78 38.75 15.86
CA LYS A 272 -29.79 37.31 16.10
C LYS A 272 -29.31 36.97 17.51
N LYS A 273 -29.94 35.96 18.12
CA LYS A 273 -29.48 35.43 19.40
C LYS A 273 -28.39 34.39 19.16
N VAL A 274 -27.14 34.81 19.24
CA VAL A 274 -25.98 33.95 18.97
C VAL A 274 -25.38 33.38 20.26
N GLN A 275 -25.30 32.05 20.32
CA GLN A 275 -24.58 31.27 21.32
C GLN A 275 -23.31 30.67 20.72
N ALA A 276 -22.35 30.33 21.57
CA ALA A 276 -21.07 29.75 21.16
C ALA A 276 -20.81 28.46 21.93
N ILE A 277 -20.48 27.39 21.21
CA ILE A 277 -20.14 26.09 21.80
C ILE A 277 -18.80 25.62 21.25
N PHE A 278 -17.92 25.17 22.14
CA PHE A 278 -16.63 24.59 21.80
C PHE A 278 -16.66 23.08 22.09
N TYR A 279 -16.61 22.28 21.03
CA TYR A 279 -16.54 20.82 21.10
C TYR A 279 -15.10 20.33 20.99
N THR A 280 -14.71 19.43 21.88
CA THR A 280 -13.43 18.74 21.73
C THR A 280 -13.45 17.32 22.29
N SER A 281 -12.69 16.43 21.64
CA SER A 281 -12.46 15.06 22.07
C SER A 281 -11.51 14.93 23.26
N THR A 282 -10.88 16.03 23.69
CA THR A 282 -9.95 16.09 24.82
C THR A 282 -10.39 17.15 25.84
N LYS A 283 -9.50 17.53 26.74
CA LYS A 283 -9.72 18.54 27.77
C LYS A 283 -9.02 19.87 27.48
N LEU A 284 -9.54 20.93 28.08
CA LEU A 284 -8.97 22.27 28.14
C LEU A 284 -8.09 22.42 29.38
N SER A 285 -7.17 23.38 29.35
CA SER A 285 -6.46 23.84 30.56
C SER A 285 -7.44 24.56 31.51
N ASP A 286 -7.12 24.60 32.81
CA ASP A 286 -7.97 25.28 33.81
C ASP A 286 -8.12 26.78 33.48
N LEU A 287 -7.05 27.38 32.97
CA LEU A 287 -7.05 28.77 32.50
C LEU A 287 -8.00 28.96 31.30
N ALA A 288 -7.98 28.03 30.33
CA ALA A 288 -8.88 28.08 29.18
C ALA A 288 -10.35 27.87 29.58
N ARG A 289 -10.64 26.97 30.53
CA ARG A 289 -12.01 26.80 31.07
C ARG A 289 -12.51 28.07 31.76
N ARG A 290 -11.67 28.71 32.58
CA ARG A 290 -12.00 29.99 33.21
C ARG A 290 -12.35 31.06 32.18
N PHE A 291 -11.55 31.18 31.11
CA PHE A 291 -11.82 32.15 30.04
C PHE A 291 -13.07 31.81 29.22
N ALA A 292 -13.32 30.53 28.92
CA ALA A 292 -14.53 30.13 28.22
C ALA A 292 -15.79 30.52 29.01
N ASN A 293 -15.79 30.34 30.33
CA ASN A 293 -16.88 30.77 31.20
C ASN A 293 -17.07 32.30 31.17
N GLU A 294 -15.99 33.07 31.31
CA GLU A 294 -16.03 34.53 31.27
C GLU A 294 -16.58 35.07 29.93
N LEU A 295 -16.16 34.43 28.83
CA LEU A 295 -16.53 34.79 27.47
C LEU A 295 -17.87 34.17 27.02
N ARG A 296 -18.57 33.45 27.92
CA ARG A 296 -19.85 32.77 27.68
C ARG A 296 -19.81 31.80 26.49
N ILE A 297 -18.75 31.00 26.44
CA ILE A 297 -18.58 29.89 25.51
C ILE A 297 -18.86 28.59 26.26
N ASP A 298 -19.87 27.85 25.82
CA ASP A 298 -20.21 26.55 26.38
C ASP A 298 -19.17 25.51 25.96
N LEU A 299 -18.74 24.66 26.90
CA LEU A 299 -17.71 23.67 26.64
C LEU A 299 -18.29 22.25 26.60
N LYS A 300 -17.88 21.47 25.61
CA LYS A 300 -18.13 20.03 25.50
C LYS A 300 -16.79 19.30 25.41
N GLU A 301 -16.17 19.10 26.57
CA GLU A 301 -14.90 18.39 26.74
C GLU A 301 -15.07 16.86 26.71
N ASN A 302 -14.02 16.15 26.29
CA ASN A 302 -13.99 14.69 26.17
C ASN A 302 -15.15 14.12 25.34
N PHE A 303 -15.70 14.93 24.44
CA PHE A 303 -16.81 14.55 23.59
C PHE A 303 -16.29 13.69 22.45
N LYS A 304 -16.40 12.37 22.62
CA LYS A 304 -15.93 11.42 21.60
C LYS A 304 -17.01 11.22 20.55
N MET A 305 -16.59 11.21 19.29
CA MET A 305 -17.46 10.81 18.20
C MET A 305 -17.82 9.33 18.32
N GLN A 306 -19.09 9.02 18.12
CA GLN A 306 -19.53 7.64 17.95
C GLN A 306 -18.92 7.09 16.66
N ASN A 307 -18.18 5.98 16.77
CA ASN A 307 -17.70 5.28 15.59
C ASN A 307 -18.89 4.78 14.77
N GLU A 308 -18.84 4.93 13.46
CA GLU A 308 -19.89 4.44 12.55
C GLU A 308 -21.29 4.98 12.87
N TYR A 309 -21.41 6.28 13.17
CA TYR A 309 -22.71 6.93 13.26
C TYR A 309 -23.47 6.86 11.91
N PRO A 310 -24.81 7.00 11.89
CA PRO A 310 -25.60 7.02 10.65
C PRO A 310 -25.13 8.12 9.69
N SER A 311 -24.28 7.76 8.74
CA SER A 311 -23.55 8.69 7.87
C SER A 311 -23.97 8.60 6.41
N ILE A 312 -25.01 7.83 6.09
CA ILE A 312 -25.58 7.81 4.75
C ILE A 312 -26.70 8.84 4.71
N LYS A 313 -26.54 9.85 3.85
CA LYS A 313 -27.54 10.91 3.65
C LYS A 313 -28.54 10.46 2.59
N CYS A 314 -29.81 10.30 2.95
CA CYS A 314 -30.90 9.98 2.03
C CYS A 314 -31.74 11.22 1.77
N ASN A 315 -31.55 11.87 0.61
CA ASN A 315 -32.25 13.11 0.23
C ASN A 315 -33.20 12.90 -0.96
N ILE A 316 -34.14 13.81 -1.12
CA ILE A 316 -35.11 13.83 -2.21
C ILE A 316 -34.81 15.05 -3.06
N SER A 317 -34.47 14.82 -4.32
CA SER A 317 -34.17 15.90 -5.27
C SER A 317 -35.33 16.88 -5.39
N THR A 318 -35.04 18.17 -5.26
CA THR A 318 -36.03 19.25 -5.43
C THR A 318 -36.47 19.42 -6.88
N VAL A 319 -35.65 18.97 -7.84
CA VAL A 319 -35.89 19.17 -9.28
C VAL A 319 -36.86 18.13 -9.83
N ASN A 320 -36.69 16.86 -9.46
CA ASN A 320 -37.41 15.73 -10.07
C ASN A 320 -38.00 14.74 -9.05
N GLY A 321 -37.84 14.99 -7.74
CA GLY A 321 -38.35 14.10 -6.70
C GLY A 321 -37.62 12.77 -6.58
N GLU A 322 -36.48 12.58 -7.26
CA GLU A 322 -35.70 11.35 -7.16
C GLU A 322 -35.15 11.16 -5.73
N LYS A 323 -35.34 9.95 -5.18
CA LYS A 323 -34.77 9.52 -3.91
C LYS A 323 -33.33 9.07 -4.11
N ILE A 324 -32.39 9.82 -3.56
CA ILE A 324 -30.96 9.62 -3.75
C ILE A 324 -30.28 9.48 -2.39
N TYR A 325 -29.39 8.49 -2.24
CA TYR A 325 -28.51 8.42 -1.08
C TYR A 325 -27.06 8.70 -1.45
N HIS A 326 -26.35 9.31 -0.49
CA HIS A 326 -24.95 9.70 -0.58
C HIS A 326 -24.15 9.02 0.54
N LEU A 327 -23.09 8.33 0.15
CA LEU A 327 -22.08 7.78 1.07
C LEU A 327 -21.15 8.90 1.56
N PRO A 328 -20.52 8.78 2.74
CA PRO A 328 -19.69 9.83 3.34
C PRO A 328 -18.45 10.24 2.51
N PHE A 329 -18.10 9.45 1.50
CA PHE A 329 -17.00 9.72 0.57
C PHE A 329 -17.48 10.12 -0.83
N ASP A 330 -18.78 10.17 -1.10
CA ASP A 330 -19.29 10.65 -2.38
C ASP A 330 -19.05 12.17 -2.53
N GLN A 331 -18.78 12.60 -3.76
CA GLN A 331 -18.39 13.99 -4.08
C GLN A 331 -19.38 15.05 -3.56
N GLN A 332 -20.68 14.77 -3.65
CA GLN A 332 -21.75 15.70 -3.27
C GLN A 332 -22.18 15.57 -1.80
N TYR A 333 -21.57 14.69 -1.02
CA TYR A 333 -22.04 14.37 0.33
C TYR A 333 -22.18 15.60 1.25
N ASP A 334 -21.23 16.53 1.23
CA ASP A 334 -21.29 17.71 2.09
C ASP A 334 -22.21 18.81 1.57
N ASN A 335 -22.49 18.84 0.26
CA ASN A 335 -23.41 19.80 -0.34
C ASN A 335 -24.88 19.45 -0.03
N VAL A 336 -25.15 18.18 0.30
CA VAL A 336 -26.49 17.70 0.59
C VAL A 336 -26.82 17.93 2.06
N LYS A 337 -27.89 18.66 2.31
CA LYS A 337 -28.53 18.79 3.62
C LYS A 337 -29.72 17.85 3.71
N ILE A 338 -30.02 17.37 4.91
CA ILE A 338 -31.16 16.47 5.16
C ILE A 338 -32.32 17.26 5.76
N GLU A 339 -33.42 17.32 5.00
CA GLU A 339 -34.66 17.99 5.37
C GLU A 339 -35.70 16.98 5.85
N LYS A 340 -35.73 16.70 7.17
CA LYS A 340 -36.63 15.70 7.77
C LYS A 340 -38.10 15.85 7.37
N HIS A 341 -38.58 17.09 7.23
CA HIS A 341 -39.97 17.37 6.88
C HIS A 341 -40.37 16.91 5.46
N ARG A 342 -39.39 16.66 4.58
CA ARG A 342 -39.60 16.13 3.23
C ARG A 342 -39.52 14.60 3.17
N GLY A 343 -39.28 13.93 4.30
CA GLY A 343 -39.05 12.49 4.37
C GLY A 343 -37.61 12.08 4.08
N GLU A 344 -36.67 13.03 4.13
CA GLU A 344 -35.23 12.78 4.06
C GLU A 344 -34.70 12.34 5.43
N PHE A 345 -33.67 11.49 5.45
CA PHE A 345 -33.13 10.95 6.70
C PHE A 345 -31.67 10.49 6.56
N TYR A 346 -31.08 10.18 7.71
CA TYR A 346 -29.81 9.47 7.79
C TYR A 346 -30.04 7.98 8.06
N CYS A 347 -29.25 7.11 7.46
CA CYS A 347 -29.22 5.69 7.79
C CYS A 347 -27.80 5.18 8.00
N ALA A 348 -27.69 4.01 8.65
CA ALA A 348 -26.40 3.38 8.94
C ALA A 348 -25.94 2.41 7.84
N THR A 349 -26.88 1.87 7.06
CA THR A 349 -26.58 0.84 6.05
C THR A 349 -27.17 1.20 4.68
N VAL A 350 -26.47 0.77 3.63
CA VAL A 350 -26.92 0.91 2.25
C VAL A 350 -28.22 0.14 2.02
N LYS A 351 -28.33 -1.04 2.63
CA LYS A 351 -29.54 -1.86 2.57
C LYS A 351 -30.77 -1.08 3.05
N GLU A 352 -30.66 -0.38 4.18
CA GLU A 352 -31.76 0.44 4.71
C GLU A 352 -32.15 1.58 3.74
N ALA A 353 -31.18 2.21 3.07
CA ALA A 353 -31.44 3.25 2.07
C ALA A 353 -32.21 2.68 0.86
N GLU A 354 -31.72 1.59 0.28
CA GLU A 354 -32.31 0.97 -0.92
C GLU A 354 -33.69 0.36 -0.62
N GLU A 355 -33.91 -0.26 0.55
CA GLU A 355 -35.23 -0.77 0.97
C GLU A 355 -36.27 0.35 1.11
N LYS A 356 -35.85 1.58 1.45
CA LYS A 356 -36.71 2.77 1.48
C LYS A 356 -36.89 3.44 0.10
N GLY A 357 -36.34 2.83 -0.95
CA GLY A 357 -36.45 3.23 -2.35
C GLY A 357 -35.46 4.32 -2.76
N PHE A 358 -34.37 4.53 -2.01
CA PHE A 358 -33.30 5.45 -2.41
C PHE A 358 -32.27 4.72 -3.25
N ARG A 359 -31.91 5.29 -4.41
CA ARG A 359 -30.79 4.80 -5.22
C ARG A 359 -29.51 5.56 -4.87
N ARG A 360 -28.34 4.98 -5.13
CA ARG A 360 -27.07 5.71 -4.96
C ARG A 360 -26.99 6.94 -5.87
N ALA A 361 -26.33 7.99 -5.41
CA ALA A 361 -26.05 9.19 -6.18
C ALA A 361 -25.28 8.88 -7.48
N PHE A 362 -24.19 8.12 -7.36
CA PHE A 362 -23.46 7.60 -8.51
C PHE A 362 -24.28 6.53 -9.23
N ARG A 363 -24.59 6.74 -10.51
CA ARG A 363 -25.26 5.75 -11.36
C ARG A 363 -24.20 4.82 -11.95
N TRP A 364 -24.06 3.64 -11.36
CA TRP A 364 -23.21 2.63 -11.95
C TRP A 364 -23.86 2.05 -13.21
N HIS A 365 -23.16 2.16 -14.33
CA HIS A 365 -23.53 1.49 -15.56
C HIS A 365 -22.90 0.11 -15.59
N ASN A 366 -23.72 -0.95 -15.47
CA ASN A 366 -23.22 -2.30 -15.70
C ASN A 366 -22.91 -2.45 -17.19
N PRO A 367 -21.65 -2.69 -17.61
CA PRO A 367 -21.33 -2.93 -19.01
C PRO A 367 -22.11 -4.12 -19.60
N ASP A 368 -22.52 -5.11 -18.80
CA ASP A 368 -23.29 -6.27 -19.27
C ASP A 368 -24.77 -5.97 -19.56
N LYS A 369 -25.30 -4.82 -19.11
CA LYS A 369 -26.69 -4.41 -19.41
C LYS A 369 -26.84 -3.59 -20.69
N ILE A 370 -25.74 -3.23 -21.36
CA ILE A 370 -25.78 -2.46 -22.63
C ILE A 370 -26.02 -3.39 -23.83
N LYS A 371 -26.01 -4.71 -23.64
CA LYS A 371 -26.31 -5.72 -24.67
C LYS A 371 -27.72 -6.33 -24.56
N LYS A 372 -28.76 -5.50 -24.39
CA LYS A 372 -30.15 -5.92 -24.61
C LYS A 372 -30.89 -4.96 -25.52
#